data_AF-A0A063ZR84-F1
#
_entry.id   AF-A0A063ZR84-F1
#
_cell.length_a   1.000
_cell.length_b   1.000
_cell.length_c   1.000
_cell.angle_alpha   90.00
_cell.angle_beta   90.00
_cell.angle_gamma   90.00
#
_symmetry.space_group_name_H-M   'P 1'
#
loop_
_entity.id
_entity.type
_entity.pdbx_description
1 polymer ?
#
loop_
_entity_poly.entity_id
_entity_poly.type
_entity_poly.pdbx_seq_one_letter_code
_entity_poly.pdbx_strand_id
1 'polypeptide(L)'
;MRLVHVTVPDARQDAVRAALEDGQFTFTVVPTVDDGVMFELPVPSNAVGDVLDELEAAEVDLEQYTVVASAEAAMTGTADTLEREYSGRYKPMTAIELRTKARDLSRDTASYAALMVLSALIATAGLLIGSPAIVVGSMVIAPIIGPALTASVGTVTGDRKMIVDSLWMQLYGLALAIIAAAALAAAFRFAGFVPADLDLPALKLFSVRLAPNMLSLVVAVAAGLSAGIGLTTKGPTSIIGVMIAAALLPTAAATGISIAWLEPELAIGTAILLCVTMVVINLAVLTVLVLLGYVSRERASPAGGLDRSIVATGLLALVVVALTLSVGVATAQQVGVDREVAASVEETLEDPAYGNLSAVSVQTQYSDMSPYTGPRSVTVVVSQDGPADTAAFASDVAETITDRTGEPVDVRVEPIQYESASTTAQ
;
A
#
# COMPACT_ATOMS: atom_id res chain seq x y z
N MET A 1 17.40 13.52 -18.46
CA MET A 1 17.20 14.77 -19.22
C MET A 1 15.73 14.97 -19.50
N ARG A 2 15.31 16.22 -19.71
CA ARG A 2 13.96 16.59 -20.16
C ARG A 2 14.08 17.52 -21.36
N LEU A 3 13.07 17.53 -22.21
CA LEU A 3 12.98 18.42 -23.36
C LEU A 3 11.75 19.30 -23.19
N VAL A 4 11.94 20.61 -23.10
CA VAL A 4 10.86 21.59 -22.93
C VAL A 4 10.59 22.23 -24.28
N HIS A 5 9.34 22.15 -24.76
CA HIS A 5 8.85 22.89 -25.90
C HIS A 5 7.85 23.94 -25.41
N VAL A 6 8.06 25.20 -25.75
CA VAL A 6 7.13 26.29 -25.40
C VAL A 6 6.88 27.16 -26.61
N THR A 7 5.60 27.45 -26.89
CA THR A 7 5.25 28.43 -27.93
C THR A 7 5.24 29.82 -27.32
N VAL A 8 5.93 30.75 -27.97
CA VAL A 8 6.10 32.13 -27.52
C VAL A 8 5.61 33.07 -28.63
N PRO A 9 4.71 34.02 -28.34
CA PRO A 9 4.31 35.05 -29.29
C PRO A 9 5.49 35.92 -29.73
N ASP A 10 5.49 36.39 -30.97
CA ASP A 10 6.59 37.21 -31.52
C ASP A 10 6.92 38.43 -30.65
N ALA A 11 5.91 39.04 -30.03
CA ALA A 11 6.07 40.20 -29.15
C ALA A 11 6.92 39.92 -27.89
N ARG A 12 7.09 38.66 -27.50
CA ARG A 12 7.83 38.23 -26.30
C ARG A 12 9.11 37.46 -26.62
N GLN A 13 9.42 37.24 -27.89
CA GLN A 13 10.57 36.44 -28.31
C GLN A 13 11.90 36.97 -27.75
N ASP A 14 12.13 38.28 -27.78
CA ASP A 14 13.36 38.89 -27.29
C ASP A 14 13.51 38.79 -25.77
N ALA A 15 12.40 38.92 -25.02
CA ALA A 15 12.40 38.78 -23.57
C ALA A 15 12.74 37.34 -23.15
N VAL A 16 12.14 36.35 -23.83
CA VAL A 16 12.42 34.93 -23.58
C VAL A 16 13.84 34.57 -23.97
N ARG A 17 14.34 35.05 -25.12
CA ARG A 17 15.73 34.82 -25.54
C ARG A 17 16.71 35.35 -24.49
N ALA A 18 16.50 36.57 -24.01
CA ALA A 18 17.36 37.18 -23.00
C ALA A 18 17.35 36.38 -21.68
N ALA A 19 16.18 35.94 -21.22
CA ALA A 19 16.07 35.13 -20.00
C ALA A 19 16.84 33.80 -20.12
N LEU A 20 16.65 33.08 -21.22
CA LEU A 20 17.30 31.78 -21.43
C LEU A 20 18.82 31.89 -21.64
N GLU A 21 19.28 32.97 -22.28
CA GLU A 21 20.72 33.26 -22.43
C GLU A 21 21.38 33.59 -21.09
N ASP A 22 20.69 34.36 -20.22
CA ASP A 22 21.17 34.68 -18.87
C ASP A 22 21.29 33.41 -17.99
N GLY A 23 20.31 32.52 -18.10
CA GLY A 23 20.32 31.19 -17.47
C GLY A 23 21.29 30.18 -18.10
N GLN A 24 22.02 30.55 -19.16
CA GLN A 24 22.96 29.69 -19.90
C GLN A 24 22.31 28.42 -20.49
N PHE A 25 21.01 28.46 -20.74
CA PHE A 25 20.28 27.35 -21.35
C PHE A 25 20.56 27.30 -22.86
N THR A 26 20.87 26.11 -23.38
CA THR A 26 20.91 25.92 -24.84
C THR A 26 19.49 25.72 -25.34
N PHE A 27 19.07 26.49 -26.33
CA PHE A 27 17.74 26.38 -26.95
C PHE A 27 17.83 26.44 -28.48
N THR A 28 16.82 25.87 -29.13
CA THR A 28 16.58 26.04 -30.57
C THR A 28 15.26 26.78 -30.77
N VAL A 29 15.19 27.66 -31.76
CA VAL A 29 13.96 28.38 -32.12
C VAL A 29 13.44 27.83 -33.44
N VAL A 30 12.21 27.31 -33.42
CA VAL A 30 11.52 26.77 -34.60
C VAL A 30 10.34 27.68 -34.94
N PRO A 31 10.24 28.20 -36.17
CA PRO A 31 9.09 29.03 -36.57
C PRO A 31 7.80 28.19 -36.57
N THR A 32 6.70 28.74 -36.06
CA THR A 32 5.38 28.09 -36.09
C THR A 32 4.55 28.63 -37.27
N VAL A 33 3.41 27.99 -37.52
CA VAL A 33 2.49 28.41 -38.60
C VAL A 33 1.64 29.62 -38.17
N ASP A 34 1.47 29.81 -36.87
CA ASP A 34 0.77 30.95 -36.26
C ASP A 34 1.76 32.09 -35.93
N ASP A 35 1.26 33.24 -35.45
CA ASP A 35 2.08 34.41 -35.05
C ASP A 35 2.93 34.12 -33.79
N GLY A 36 4.02 33.35 -33.93
CA GLY A 36 4.96 33.04 -32.87
C GLY A 36 6.11 32.10 -33.26
N VAL A 37 6.85 31.68 -32.25
CA VAL A 37 7.96 30.72 -32.37
C VAL A 37 7.91 29.68 -31.27
N MET A 38 8.40 28.47 -31.56
CA MET A 38 8.60 27.42 -30.58
C MET A 38 10.05 27.44 -30.09
N PHE A 39 10.27 27.51 -28.78
CA PHE A 39 11.57 27.25 -28.18
C PHE A 39 11.66 25.78 -27.76
N GLU A 40 12.73 25.10 -28.18
CA GLU A 40 13.06 23.73 -27.77
C GLU A 40 14.32 23.73 -26.90
N LEU A 41 14.19 23.27 -25.65
CA LEU A 41 15.26 23.32 -24.65
C LEU A 41 15.50 21.95 -24.02
N PRO A 42 16.63 21.27 -24.33
CA PRO A 42 17.05 20.12 -23.56
C PRO A 42 17.68 20.57 -22.24
N VAL A 43 17.08 20.19 -21.12
CA VAL A 43 17.52 20.60 -19.79
C VAL A 43 17.61 19.42 -18.82
N PRO A 44 18.49 19.48 -17.80
CA PRO A 44 18.47 18.51 -16.72
C PRO A 44 17.09 18.46 -16.06
N SER A 45 16.67 17.27 -15.59
CA SER A 45 15.35 17.11 -14.96
C SER A 45 15.16 18.03 -13.73
N ASN A 46 16.25 18.47 -13.10
CA ASN A 46 16.24 19.41 -11.98
C ASN A 46 16.10 20.88 -12.37
N ALA A 47 16.42 21.24 -13.61
CA ALA A 47 16.33 22.61 -14.12
C ALA A 47 14.96 22.95 -14.73
N VAL A 48 14.10 21.97 -15.00
CA VAL A 48 12.77 22.21 -15.63
C VAL A 48 11.98 23.27 -14.89
N GLY A 49 11.90 23.18 -13.56
CA GLY A 49 11.18 24.16 -12.77
C GLY A 49 11.79 25.56 -12.88
N ASP A 50 13.12 25.70 -12.91
CA ASP A 50 13.78 27.01 -13.06
C ASP A 50 13.50 27.63 -14.43
N VAL A 51 13.53 26.81 -15.49
CA VAL A 51 13.17 27.24 -16.84
C VAL A 51 11.72 27.70 -16.92
N LEU A 52 10.78 26.97 -16.31
CA LEU A 52 9.38 27.37 -16.30
C LEU A 52 9.18 28.68 -15.51
N ASP A 53 9.85 28.84 -14.37
CA ASP A 53 9.79 30.07 -13.57
C ASP A 53 10.34 31.28 -14.35
N GLU A 54 11.43 31.11 -15.10
CA GLU A 54 12.00 32.16 -15.98
C GLU A 54 11.07 32.52 -17.14
N LEU A 55 10.43 31.53 -17.76
CA LEU A 55 9.45 31.75 -18.84
C LEU A 55 8.21 32.48 -18.32
N GLU A 56 7.70 32.12 -17.14
CA GLU A 56 6.59 32.81 -16.50
C GLU A 56 6.96 34.25 -16.10
N ALA A 57 8.19 34.47 -15.61
CA ALA A 57 8.72 35.81 -15.32
C ALA A 57 8.87 36.68 -16.58
N ALA A 58 9.07 36.07 -17.75
CA ALA A 58 9.04 36.73 -19.06
C ALA A 58 7.61 36.99 -19.59
N GLU A 59 6.58 36.70 -18.78
CA GLU A 59 5.15 36.78 -19.11
C GLU A 59 4.74 35.87 -20.28
N VAL A 60 5.34 34.68 -20.38
CA VAL A 60 4.88 33.63 -21.29
C VAL A 60 3.70 32.90 -20.65
N ASP A 61 2.60 32.77 -21.39
CA ASP A 61 1.47 31.94 -20.98
C ASP A 61 1.80 30.46 -21.17
N LEU A 62 2.20 29.80 -20.08
CA LEU A 62 2.56 28.39 -20.08
C LEU A 62 1.37 27.45 -20.32
N GLU A 63 0.12 27.93 -20.21
CA GLU A 63 -1.09 27.14 -20.43
C GLU A 63 -1.44 27.00 -21.91
N GLN A 64 -0.99 27.92 -22.76
CA GLN A 64 -1.32 27.93 -24.19
C GLN A 64 -0.70 26.72 -24.92
N TYR A 65 0.62 26.56 -24.82
CA TYR A 65 1.33 25.42 -25.40
C TYR A 65 2.70 25.22 -24.75
N THR A 66 2.76 24.30 -23.78
CA THR A 66 4.01 23.83 -23.17
C THR A 66 4.04 22.30 -23.12
N VAL A 67 5.10 21.71 -23.64
CA VAL A 67 5.34 20.25 -23.60
C VAL A 67 6.64 19.97 -22.88
N VAL A 68 6.59 19.11 -21.85
CA VAL A 68 7.80 18.61 -21.18
C VAL A 68 7.93 17.12 -21.46
N ALA A 69 8.83 16.75 -22.37
CA ALA A 69 9.09 15.37 -22.78
C ALA A 69 10.27 14.76 -22.04
N SER A 70 10.30 13.43 -21.93
CA SER A 70 11.48 12.69 -21.47
C SER A 70 12.47 12.54 -22.62
N ALA A 71 13.70 12.99 -22.41
CA ALA A 71 14.79 12.77 -23.35
C ALA A 71 15.76 11.73 -22.78
N GLU A 72 16.09 10.71 -23.57
CA GLU A 72 17.06 9.68 -23.16
C GLU A 72 18.47 10.26 -23.06
N ALA A 73 18.84 11.10 -24.03
CA ALA A 73 20.09 11.84 -24.04
C ALA A 73 19.92 13.16 -24.79
N ALA A 74 20.69 14.18 -24.39
CA ALA A 74 20.83 15.42 -25.14
C ALA A 74 22.30 15.85 -25.11
N MET A 75 22.87 16.13 -26.28
CA MET A 75 24.25 16.59 -26.41
C MET A 75 24.23 18.06 -26.81
N THR A 76 24.46 18.94 -25.84
CA THR A 76 24.58 20.38 -26.06
C THR A 76 25.88 20.91 -25.47
N GLY A 77 26.34 22.07 -25.95
CA GLY A 77 27.57 22.69 -25.43
C GLY A 77 27.53 23.00 -23.94
N THR A 78 26.34 23.15 -23.35
CA THR A 78 26.14 23.42 -21.92
C THR A 78 25.59 22.23 -21.13
N ALA A 79 25.28 21.08 -21.75
CA ALA A 79 24.66 19.93 -21.08
C ALA A 79 25.44 19.46 -19.86
N ASP A 80 26.74 19.20 -20.01
CA ASP A 80 27.61 18.74 -18.92
C ASP A 80 27.74 19.77 -17.78
N THR A 81 27.75 21.06 -18.12
CA THR A 81 27.87 22.16 -17.16
C THR A 81 26.60 22.29 -16.33
N LEU A 82 25.44 22.32 -17.02
CA LEU A 82 24.13 22.34 -16.38
C LEU A 82 23.88 21.06 -15.59
N GLU A 83 24.29 19.89 -16.06
CA GLU A 83 24.16 18.65 -15.31
C GLU A 83 24.99 18.67 -14.03
N ARG A 84 26.24 19.17 -14.06
CA ARG A 84 27.03 19.36 -12.84
C ARG A 84 26.39 20.36 -11.88
N GLU A 85 25.92 21.49 -12.39
CA GLU A 85 25.27 22.54 -11.58
C GLU A 85 23.98 22.07 -10.91
N TYR A 86 23.15 21.33 -11.63
CA TYR A 86 21.82 20.90 -11.18
C TYR A 86 21.78 19.49 -10.59
N SER A 87 22.85 18.69 -10.70
CA SER A 87 22.94 17.34 -10.11
C SER A 87 22.79 17.35 -8.59
N GLY A 88 23.30 18.39 -7.92
CA GLY A 88 23.19 18.58 -6.46
C GLY A 88 21.99 19.41 -6.00
N ARG A 89 21.29 20.09 -6.92
CA ARG A 89 20.13 20.94 -6.60
C ARG A 89 18.86 20.10 -6.65
N TYR A 90 18.35 19.70 -5.48
CA TYR A 90 17.01 19.12 -5.40
C TYR A 90 15.96 20.21 -5.58
N LYS A 91 15.36 20.29 -6.78
CA LYS A 91 14.14 21.07 -7.02
C LYS A 91 12.94 20.11 -7.04
N PRO A 92 11.96 20.28 -6.11
CA PRO A 92 10.71 19.52 -6.11
C PRO A 92 10.04 19.56 -7.49
N MET A 93 9.27 18.52 -7.83
CA MET A 93 8.51 18.51 -9.07
C MET A 93 7.48 19.66 -9.05
N THR A 94 7.12 20.22 -10.21
CA THR A 94 6.01 21.17 -10.27
C THR A 94 4.66 20.45 -10.12
N ALA A 95 3.58 21.18 -9.82
CA ALA A 95 2.25 20.60 -9.72
C ALA A 95 1.80 19.94 -11.05
N ILE A 96 2.19 20.54 -12.18
CA ILE A 96 1.94 20.00 -13.52
C ILE A 96 2.70 18.69 -13.73
N GLU A 97 4.00 18.67 -13.42
CA GLU A 97 4.81 17.46 -13.54
C GLU A 97 4.29 16.33 -12.64
N LEU A 98 3.87 16.65 -11.41
CA LEU A 98 3.28 15.69 -10.47
C LEU A 98 1.97 15.10 -11.01
N ARG A 99 1.09 15.95 -11.57
CA ARG A 99 -0.19 15.54 -12.16
C ARG A 99 0.01 14.65 -13.38
N THR A 100 0.91 15.03 -14.27
CA THR A 100 1.23 14.23 -15.46
C THR A 100 1.82 12.88 -15.06
N LYS A 101 2.81 12.87 -14.17
CA LYS A 101 3.43 11.63 -13.70
C LYS A 101 2.43 10.69 -13.00
N ALA A 102 1.47 11.23 -12.24
CA ALA A 102 0.43 10.42 -11.63
C ALA A 102 -0.54 9.84 -12.67
N ARG A 103 -0.93 10.64 -13.68
CA ARG A 103 -1.81 10.18 -14.77
C ARG A 103 -1.15 9.14 -15.67
N ASP A 104 0.15 9.23 -15.91
CA ASP A 104 0.90 8.23 -16.70
C ASP A 104 0.93 6.85 -16.02
N LEU A 105 0.67 6.80 -14.70
CA LEU A 105 0.52 5.54 -13.96
C LEU A 105 -0.89 4.95 -14.06
N SER A 106 -1.87 5.72 -14.52
CA SER A 106 -3.22 5.24 -14.79
C SER A 106 -3.25 4.51 -16.13
N ARG A 107 -3.76 3.28 -16.11
CA ARG A 107 -4.00 2.49 -17.34
C ARG A 107 -5.41 2.72 -17.86
N ASP A 108 -5.63 2.38 -19.13
CA ASP A 108 -6.99 2.30 -19.66
C ASP A 108 -7.83 1.30 -18.85
N THR A 109 -9.15 1.55 -18.79
CA THR A 109 -10.05 0.77 -17.94
C THR A 109 -10.09 -0.71 -18.28
N ALA A 110 -9.92 -1.07 -19.56
CA ALA A 110 -9.98 -2.46 -20.00
C ALA A 110 -8.73 -3.24 -19.59
N SER A 111 -7.53 -2.70 -19.87
CA SER A 111 -6.27 -3.28 -19.41
C SER A 111 -6.18 -3.32 -17.89
N TYR A 112 -6.65 -2.26 -17.22
CA TYR A 112 -6.73 -2.21 -15.76
C TYR A 112 -7.59 -3.35 -15.22
N ALA A 113 -8.80 -3.54 -15.76
CA ALA A 113 -9.72 -4.60 -15.35
C ALA A 113 -9.14 -6.00 -15.61
N ALA A 114 -8.55 -6.23 -16.79
CA ALA A 114 -7.96 -7.52 -17.13
C ALA A 114 -6.81 -7.89 -16.19
N LEU A 115 -5.91 -6.94 -15.91
CA LEU A 115 -4.80 -7.18 -14.98
C LEU A 115 -5.28 -7.37 -13.55
N MET A 116 -6.28 -6.62 -13.10
CA MET A 116 -6.89 -6.82 -11.77
C MET A 116 -7.48 -8.23 -11.62
N VAL A 117 -8.19 -8.73 -12.65
CA VAL A 117 -8.71 -10.11 -12.66
C VAL A 117 -7.58 -11.11 -12.60
N LEU A 118 -6.59 -11.02 -13.50
CA LEU A 118 -5.47 -11.97 -13.53
C LEU A 118 -4.69 -11.98 -12.22
N SER A 119 -4.39 -10.80 -11.68
CA SER A 119 -3.78 -10.62 -10.36
C SER A 119 -4.60 -11.30 -9.26
N ALA A 120 -5.92 -11.11 -9.23
CA ALA A 120 -6.78 -11.73 -8.24
C ALA A 120 -6.78 -13.27 -8.34
N LEU A 121 -6.83 -13.82 -9.55
CA LEU A 121 -6.76 -15.27 -9.77
C LEU A 121 -5.44 -15.86 -9.24
N ILE A 122 -4.32 -15.20 -9.53
CA ILE A 122 -2.98 -15.61 -9.05
C ILE A 122 -2.91 -15.48 -7.52
N ALA A 123 -3.44 -14.39 -6.95
CA ALA A 123 -3.47 -14.18 -5.50
C ALA A 123 -4.30 -15.27 -4.80
N THR A 124 -5.47 -15.61 -5.31
CA THR A 124 -6.34 -16.67 -4.79
C THR A 124 -5.64 -18.02 -4.84
N ALA A 125 -5.04 -18.39 -5.97
CA ALA A 125 -4.27 -19.63 -6.08
C ALA A 125 -3.07 -19.66 -5.10
N GLY A 126 -2.35 -18.54 -4.98
CA GLY A 126 -1.22 -18.41 -4.06
C GLY A 126 -1.62 -18.55 -2.59
N LEU A 127 -2.77 -17.99 -2.18
CA LEU A 127 -3.30 -18.12 -0.83
C LEU A 127 -3.75 -19.55 -0.52
N LEU A 128 -4.45 -20.21 -1.45
CA LEU A 128 -4.96 -21.57 -1.25
C LEU A 128 -3.84 -22.63 -1.21
N ILE A 129 -2.77 -22.44 -2.00
CA ILE A 129 -1.60 -23.33 -2.00
C ILE A 129 -0.59 -22.94 -0.90
N GLY A 130 -0.79 -21.82 -0.21
CA GLY A 130 0.11 -21.35 0.84
C GLY A 130 1.48 -20.91 0.31
N SER A 131 1.57 -20.38 -0.92
CA SER A 131 2.83 -19.97 -1.55
C SER A 131 3.03 -18.45 -1.48
N PRO A 132 3.94 -17.95 -0.62
CA PRO A 132 4.22 -16.52 -0.53
C PRO A 132 4.75 -15.94 -1.84
N ALA A 133 5.53 -16.73 -2.61
CA ALA A 133 6.12 -16.29 -3.87
C ALA A 133 5.05 -16.00 -4.93
N ILE A 134 4.03 -16.85 -5.04
CA ILE A 134 2.90 -16.66 -5.98
C ILE A 134 2.07 -15.44 -5.55
N VAL A 135 1.82 -15.31 -4.24
CA VAL A 135 1.12 -14.15 -3.69
C VAL A 135 1.88 -12.86 -4.00
N VAL A 136 3.22 -12.83 -3.86
CA VAL A 136 4.03 -11.67 -4.25
C VAL A 136 3.99 -11.41 -5.75
N GLY A 137 4.06 -12.45 -6.58
CA GLY A 137 3.93 -12.32 -8.04
C GLY A 137 2.63 -11.65 -8.47
N SER A 138 1.52 -11.95 -7.79
CA SER A 138 0.22 -11.32 -8.06
C SER A 138 0.23 -9.79 -7.83
N MET A 139 0.97 -9.34 -6.82
CA MET A 139 1.07 -7.92 -6.42
C MET A 139 1.84 -7.10 -7.46
N VAL A 140 2.87 -7.68 -8.08
CA VAL A 140 3.69 -7.00 -9.10
C VAL A 140 2.87 -6.67 -10.34
N ILE A 141 1.87 -7.49 -10.66
CA ILE A 141 1.03 -7.35 -11.85
C ILE A 141 -0.08 -6.31 -11.62
N ALA A 142 -0.53 -6.12 -10.37
CA ALA A 142 -1.75 -5.37 -10.05
C ALA A 142 -1.56 -3.84 -10.25
N PRO A 143 -2.32 -3.18 -11.13
CA PRO A 143 -2.13 -1.77 -11.46
C PRO A 143 -2.81 -0.79 -10.47
N ILE A 144 -2.87 -1.12 -9.17
CA ILE A 144 -3.60 -0.33 -8.16
C ILE A 144 -2.91 1.02 -7.84
N ILE A 145 -1.62 1.14 -8.12
CA ILE A 145 -0.82 2.35 -7.85
C ILE A 145 -1.38 3.61 -8.51
N GLY A 146 -1.77 3.54 -9.78
CA GLY A 146 -2.22 4.71 -10.55
C GLY A 146 -3.39 5.41 -9.86
N PRO A 147 -4.54 4.72 -9.70
CA PRO A 147 -5.72 5.26 -9.02
C PRO A 147 -5.46 5.74 -7.58
N ALA A 148 -4.57 5.09 -6.83
CA ALA A 148 -4.23 5.54 -5.47
C ALA A 148 -3.47 6.87 -5.49
N LEU A 149 -2.45 6.98 -6.35
CA LEU A 149 -1.64 8.20 -6.45
C LEU A 149 -2.43 9.36 -7.08
N THR A 150 -3.24 9.11 -8.10
CA THR A 150 -4.07 10.14 -8.72
C THR A 150 -5.14 10.67 -7.78
N ALA A 151 -5.68 9.85 -6.86
CA ALA A 151 -6.60 10.33 -5.83
C ALA A 151 -5.92 11.34 -4.89
N SER A 152 -4.72 11.02 -4.38
CA SER A 152 -3.98 11.92 -3.50
C SER A 152 -3.48 13.17 -4.22
N VAL A 153 -3.02 13.06 -5.48
CA VAL A 153 -2.62 14.22 -6.30
C VAL A 153 -3.80 15.10 -6.63
N GLY A 154 -4.94 14.53 -7.02
CA GLY A 154 -6.19 15.28 -7.22
C GLY A 154 -6.60 16.04 -5.95
N THR A 155 -6.35 15.43 -4.78
CA THR A 155 -6.61 16.07 -3.48
C THR A 155 -5.69 17.25 -3.21
N VAL A 156 -4.39 17.21 -3.51
CA VAL A 156 -3.50 18.39 -3.29
C VAL A 156 -3.63 19.46 -4.37
N THR A 157 -4.02 19.08 -5.59
CA THR A 157 -4.21 20.00 -6.73
C THR A 157 -5.61 20.61 -6.79
N GLY A 158 -6.60 20.06 -6.07
CA GLY A 158 -7.99 20.56 -6.09
C GLY A 158 -8.83 20.02 -7.25
N ASP A 159 -8.33 19.04 -8.02
CA ASP A 159 -9.05 18.43 -9.14
C ASP A 159 -10.09 17.41 -8.62
N ARG A 160 -11.31 17.90 -8.35
CA ARG A 160 -12.41 17.06 -7.84
C ARG A 160 -12.78 15.92 -8.79
N LYS A 161 -12.70 16.14 -10.10
CA LYS A 161 -12.99 15.11 -11.10
C LYS A 161 -11.96 13.98 -10.99
N MET A 162 -10.67 14.34 -10.90
CA MET A 162 -9.58 13.38 -10.70
C MET A 162 -9.75 12.58 -9.40
N ILE A 163 -10.18 13.20 -8.30
CA ILE A 163 -10.45 12.47 -7.04
C ILE A 163 -11.56 11.42 -7.23
N VAL A 164 -12.70 11.82 -7.78
CA VAL A 164 -13.86 10.94 -7.95
C VAL A 164 -13.56 9.80 -8.92
N ASP A 165 -12.97 10.12 -10.07
CA ASP A 165 -12.60 9.12 -11.09
C ASP A 165 -11.60 8.12 -10.51
N SER A 166 -10.64 8.58 -9.71
CA SER A 166 -9.62 7.74 -9.07
C SER A 166 -10.19 6.82 -7.98
N LEU A 167 -11.05 7.35 -7.10
CA LEU A 167 -11.71 6.55 -6.06
C LEU A 167 -12.66 5.52 -6.67
N TRP A 168 -13.40 5.90 -7.71
CA TRP A 168 -14.24 4.98 -8.46
C TRP A 168 -13.42 3.85 -9.08
N MET A 169 -12.27 4.17 -9.68
CA MET A 169 -11.41 3.17 -10.29
C MET A 169 -10.78 2.22 -9.26
N GLN A 170 -10.38 2.73 -8.08
CA GLN A 170 -9.93 1.89 -6.96
C GLN A 170 -11.04 0.92 -6.53
N LEU A 171 -12.26 1.43 -6.27
CA LEU A 171 -13.38 0.62 -5.82
C LEU A 171 -13.80 -0.42 -6.88
N TYR A 172 -13.87 -0.01 -8.15
CA TYR A 172 -14.20 -0.86 -9.28
C TYR A 172 -13.18 -2.00 -9.44
N GLY A 173 -11.88 -1.69 -9.45
CA GLY A 173 -10.83 -2.69 -9.58
C GLY A 173 -10.83 -3.68 -8.43
N LEU A 174 -11.05 -3.18 -7.22
CA LEU A 174 -11.06 -3.99 -6.01
C LEU A 174 -12.29 -4.90 -5.93
N ALA A 175 -13.47 -4.38 -6.27
CA ALA A 175 -14.69 -5.17 -6.40
C ALA A 175 -14.52 -6.27 -7.46
N LEU A 176 -13.90 -5.94 -8.60
CA LEU A 176 -13.61 -6.90 -9.65
C LEU A 176 -12.65 -8.00 -9.18
N ALA A 177 -11.61 -7.64 -8.42
CA ALA A 177 -10.69 -8.59 -7.81
C ALA A 177 -11.40 -9.52 -6.81
N ILE A 178 -12.26 -8.98 -5.94
CA ILE A 178 -13.05 -9.78 -4.98
C ILE A 178 -13.96 -10.75 -5.72
N ILE A 179 -14.68 -10.29 -6.76
CA ILE A 179 -15.59 -11.14 -7.55
C ILE A 179 -14.81 -12.24 -8.28
N ALA A 180 -13.68 -11.91 -8.91
CA ALA A 180 -12.85 -12.90 -9.60
C ALA A 180 -12.25 -13.93 -8.64
N ALA A 181 -11.77 -13.48 -7.48
CA ALA A 181 -11.28 -14.35 -6.42
C ALA A 181 -12.38 -15.27 -5.88
N ALA A 182 -13.57 -14.74 -5.60
CA ALA A 182 -14.73 -15.52 -5.17
C ALA A 182 -15.16 -16.54 -6.22
N ALA A 183 -15.20 -16.15 -7.50
CA ALA A 183 -15.57 -17.06 -8.59
C ALA A 183 -14.57 -18.22 -8.73
N LEU A 184 -13.27 -17.94 -8.68
CA LEU A 184 -12.23 -18.98 -8.76
C LEU A 184 -12.23 -19.88 -7.52
N ALA A 185 -12.31 -19.29 -6.34
CA ALA A 185 -12.34 -20.03 -5.07
C ALA A 185 -13.58 -20.94 -5.02
N ALA A 186 -14.75 -20.45 -5.43
CA ALA A 186 -15.96 -21.24 -5.55
C ALA A 186 -15.80 -22.36 -6.58
N ALA A 187 -15.21 -22.08 -7.75
CA ALA A 187 -14.95 -23.11 -8.76
C ALA A 187 -14.06 -24.23 -8.23
N PHE A 188 -12.99 -23.92 -7.48
CA PHE A 188 -12.13 -24.94 -6.87
C PHE A 188 -12.83 -25.74 -5.77
N ARG A 189 -13.66 -25.08 -4.96
CA ARG A 189 -14.50 -25.72 -3.94
C ARG A 189 -15.49 -26.70 -4.59
N PHE A 190 -16.25 -26.27 -5.59
CA PHE A 190 -17.27 -27.10 -6.24
C PHE A 190 -16.69 -28.21 -7.11
N ALA A 191 -15.52 -28.00 -7.73
CA ALA A 191 -14.83 -29.02 -8.50
C ALA A 191 -14.09 -30.05 -7.62
N GLY A 192 -14.04 -29.86 -6.29
CA GLY A 192 -13.40 -30.78 -5.35
C GLY A 192 -11.88 -30.74 -5.35
N PHE A 193 -11.26 -29.69 -5.91
CA PHE A 193 -9.80 -29.50 -5.84
C PHE A 193 -9.34 -29.05 -4.45
N VAL A 194 -10.22 -28.39 -3.69
CA VAL A 194 -9.96 -27.92 -2.34
C VAL A 194 -11.07 -28.42 -1.42
N PRO A 195 -10.75 -28.99 -0.24
CA PRO A 195 -11.77 -29.47 0.71
C PRO A 195 -12.76 -28.37 1.11
N ALA A 196 -14.04 -28.71 1.19
CA ALA A 196 -15.10 -27.77 1.57
C ALA A 196 -15.07 -27.41 3.07
N ASP A 197 -14.45 -28.27 3.87
CA ASP A 197 -14.18 -28.19 5.31
C ASP A 197 -12.81 -27.58 5.62
N LEU A 198 -12.15 -26.98 4.63
CA LEU A 198 -10.88 -26.28 4.84
C LEU A 198 -11.04 -25.15 5.86
N ASP A 199 -10.29 -25.25 6.96
CA ASP A 199 -10.15 -24.20 7.97
C ASP A 199 -9.31 -23.03 7.42
N LEU A 200 -9.99 -22.00 6.90
CA LEU A 200 -9.34 -20.83 6.32
C LEU A 200 -8.42 -20.10 7.33
N PRO A 201 -8.83 -19.86 8.59
CA PRO A 201 -7.94 -19.35 9.65
C PRO A 201 -6.63 -20.13 9.87
N ALA A 202 -6.61 -21.44 9.62
CA ALA A 202 -5.40 -22.24 9.78
C ALA A 202 -4.32 -21.93 8.71
N LEU A 203 -4.70 -21.33 7.58
CA LEU A 203 -3.75 -20.92 6.55
C LEU A 203 -2.96 -19.69 7.02
N LYS A 204 -1.66 -19.86 7.30
CA LYS A 204 -0.77 -18.77 7.79
C LYS A 204 -0.80 -17.49 6.94
N LEU A 205 -0.90 -17.62 5.61
CA LEU A 205 -0.99 -16.45 4.72
C LEU A 205 -2.38 -15.80 4.73
N PHE A 206 -3.40 -16.51 5.16
CA PHE A 206 -4.77 -16.00 5.28
C PHE A 206 -5.02 -15.37 6.65
N SER A 207 -4.53 -15.98 7.73
CA SER A 207 -4.79 -15.59 9.11
C SER A 207 -4.42 -14.13 9.40
N VAL A 208 -3.28 -13.66 8.88
CA VAL A 208 -2.80 -12.28 9.05
C VAL A 208 -3.65 -11.22 8.33
N ARG A 209 -4.68 -11.66 7.57
CA ARG A 209 -5.58 -10.82 6.77
C ARG A 209 -7.05 -10.91 7.22
N LEU A 210 -7.35 -11.67 8.28
CA LEU A 210 -8.71 -11.87 8.77
C LEU A 210 -9.35 -10.61 9.34
N ALA A 211 -8.55 -9.77 9.99
CA ALA A 211 -9.02 -8.57 10.66
C ALA A 211 -7.95 -7.47 10.63
N PRO A 212 -8.37 -6.20 10.77
CA PRO A 212 -7.44 -5.10 10.99
C PRO A 212 -6.51 -5.37 12.17
N ASN A 213 -5.20 -5.28 11.95
CA ASN A 213 -4.20 -5.38 13.00
C ASN A 213 -3.18 -4.24 12.90
N MET A 214 -2.56 -3.87 14.02
CA MET A 214 -1.64 -2.73 14.07
C MET A 214 -0.45 -2.87 13.10
N LEU A 215 0.07 -4.08 12.92
CA LEU A 215 1.20 -4.32 12.00
C LEU A 215 0.81 -4.09 10.53
N SER A 216 -0.36 -4.57 10.10
CA SER A 216 -0.90 -4.35 8.76
C SER A 216 -1.09 -2.88 8.46
N LEU A 217 -1.45 -2.10 9.48
CA LEU A 217 -1.61 -0.66 9.39
C LEU A 217 -0.26 0.07 9.29
N VAL A 218 0.74 -0.33 10.08
CA VAL A 218 2.10 0.20 9.97
C VAL A 218 2.65 -0.03 8.55
N VAL A 219 2.41 -1.23 7.99
CA VAL A 219 2.79 -1.53 6.60
C VAL A 219 2.02 -0.64 5.61
N ALA A 220 0.71 -0.44 5.81
CA ALA A 220 -0.09 0.44 4.96
C ALA A 220 0.41 1.90 4.98
N VAL A 221 0.72 2.43 6.17
CA VAL A 221 1.31 3.76 6.33
C VAL A 221 2.67 3.83 5.63
N ALA A 222 3.57 2.89 5.90
CA ALA A 222 4.89 2.86 5.28
C ALA A 222 4.82 2.77 3.74
N ALA A 223 3.92 1.94 3.21
CA ALA A 223 3.68 1.82 1.77
C ALA A 223 3.19 3.15 1.17
N GLY A 224 2.21 3.81 1.80
CA GLY A 224 1.69 5.09 1.34
C GLY A 224 2.71 6.24 1.45
N LEU A 225 3.48 6.30 2.55
CA LEU A 225 4.55 7.30 2.70
C LEU A 225 5.64 7.09 1.63
N SER A 226 6.08 5.85 1.43
CA SER A 226 7.06 5.50 0.39
C SER A 226 6.56 5.87 -1.00
N ALA A 227 5.25 5.69 -1.24
CA ALA A 227 4.62 6.05 -2.49
C ALA A 227 4.53 7.56 -2.73
N GLY A 228 4.20 8.34 -1.70
CA GLY A 228 4.25 9.80 -1.76
C GLY A 228 5.67 10.30 -2.06
N ILE A 229 6.67 9.81 -1.35
CA ILE A 229 8.08 10.21 -1.54
C ILE A 229 8.55 9.84 -2.95
N GLY A 230 8.32 8.59 -3.36
CA GLY A 230 8.75 8.12 -4.67
C GLY A 230 8.00 8.79 -5.84
N LEU A 231 6.75 9.21 -5.64
CA LEU A 231 6.02 10.00 -6.63
C LEU A 231 6.68 11.37 -6.84
N THR A 232 7.12 12.04 -5.76
CA THR A 232 7.81 13.34 -5.83
C THR A 232 9.26 13.28 -6.31
N THR A 233 9.83 12.07 -6.39
CA THR A 233 11.21 11.85 -6.86
C THR A 233 11.22 11.67 -8.39
N LYS A 234 12.25 12.16 -9.09
CA LYS A 234 12.34 12.04 -10.57
C LYS A 234 12.73 10.64 -11.09
N GLY A 235 12.84 9.64 -10.21
CA GLY A 235 13.25 8.26 -10.53
C GLY A 235 12.10 7.31 -10.92
N PRO A 236 12.41 6.03 -11.20
CA PRO A 236 11.43 5.01 -11.56
C PRO A 236 10.41 4.77 -10.45
N THR A 237 9.13 4.69 -10.81
CA THR A 237 8.00 4.49 -9.88
C THR A 237 7.55 3.03 -9.76
N SER A 238 8.21 2.09 -10.43
CA SER A 238 7.76 0.68 -10.49
C SER A 238 7.78 -0.03 -9.13
N ILE A 239 8.81 0.23 -8.31
CA ILE A 239 8.97 -0.42 -6.98
C ILE A 239 7.85 -0.01 -6.02
N ILE A 240 7.36 1.22 -6.16
CA ILE A 240 6.28 1.78 -5.35
C ILE A 240 4.98 0.98 -5.54
N GLY A 241 4.72 0.53 -6.78
CA GLY A 241 3.46 -0.13 -7.13
C GLY A 241 3.30 -1.47 -6.43
N VAL A 242 4.41 -2.18 -6.26
CA VAL A 242 4.44 -3.47 -5.56
C VAL A 242 4.03 -3.31 -4.09
N MET A 243 4.45 -2.23 -3.41
CA MET A 243 4.16 -2.03 -1.98
C MET A 243 2.68 -1.74 -1.72
N ILE A 244 2.04 -0.92 -2.56
CA ILE A 244 0.59 -0.64 -2.45
C ILE A 244 -0.20 -1.91 -2.78
N ALA A 245 0.17 -2.60 -3.86
CA ALA A 245 -0.51 -3.83 -4.27
C ALA A 245 -0.35 -4.95 -3.22
N ALA A 246 0.78 -5.00 -2.51
CA ALA A 246 1.02 -5.97 -1.46
C ALA A 246 0.05 -5.88 -0.28
N ALA A 247 -0.43 -4.69 0.01
CA ALA A 247 -1.37 -4.45 1.10
C ALA A 247 -2.83 -4.69 0.68
N LEU A 248 -3.19 -4.41 -0.59
CA LEU A 248 -4.57 -4.40 -1.05
C LEU A 248 -4.99 -5.70 -1.75
N LEU A 249 -4.19 -6.20 -2.71
CA LEU A 249 -4.63 -7.28 -3.58
C LEU A 249 -4.82 -8.62 -2.84
N PRO A 250 -3.88 -9.08 -1.98
CA PRO A 250 -4.09 -10.33 -1.25
C PRO A 250 -5.26 -10.26 -0.29
N THR A 251 -5.52 -9.08 0.28
CA THR A 251 -6.65 -8.86 1.19
C THR A 251 -7.97 -8.94 0.43
N ALA A 252 -8.03 -8.38 -0.79
CA ALA A 252 -9.18 -8.53 -1.69
C ALA A 252 -9.41 -9.99 -2.09
N ALA A 253 -8.34 -10.73 -2.39
CA ALA A 253 -8.42 -12.15 -2.69
C ALA A 253 -8.90 -12.95 -1.47
N ALA A 254 -8.43 -12.60 -0.26
CA ALA A 254 -8.89 -13.20 0.99
C ALA A 254 -10.39 -12.96 1.20
N THR A 255 -10.89 -11.73 0.97
CA THR A 255 -12.33 -11.44 0.99
C THR A 255 -13.11 -12.31 0.00
N GLY A 256 -12.62 -12.46 -1.23
CA GLY A 256 -13.25 -13.33 -2.23
C GLY A 256 -13.30 -14.80 -1.79
N ILE A 257 -12.21 -15.31 -1.21
CA ILE A 257 -12.15 -16.68 -0.66
C ILE A 257 -13.14 -16.87 0.49
N SER A 258 -13.21 -15.93 1.45
CA SER A 258 -14.19 -15.97 2.55
C SER A 258 -15.64 -16.03 2.05
N ILE A 259 -15.95 -15.23 1.00
CA ILE A 259 -17.27 -15.25 0.35
C ILE A 259 -17.54 -16.63 -0.27
N ALA A 260 -16.56 -17.21 -0.95
CA ALA A 260 -16.69 -18.53 -1.57
C ALA A 260 -16.88 -19.66 -0.57
N TRP A 261 -16.37 -19.52 0.66
CA TRP A 261 -16.55 -20.48 1.75
C TRP A 261 -17.85 -20.30 2.52
N LEU A 262 -18.61 -19.23 2.26
CA LEU A 262 -19.83 -18.85 2.99
C LEU A 262 -19.55 -18.52 4.47
N GLU A 263 -18.38 -17.92 4.73
CA GLU A 263 -17.96 -17.43 6.05
C GLU A 263 -18.17 -15.91 6.13
N PRO A 264 -19.38 -15.42 6.49
CA PRO A 264 -19.71 -13.99 6.45
C PRO A 264 -18.85 -13.19 7.43
N GLU A 265 -18.47 -13.78 8.56
CA GLU A 265 -17.65 -13.11 9.57
C GLU A 265 -16.25 -12.80 9.02
N LEU A 266 -15.60 -13.80 8.41
CA LEU A 266 -14.28 -13.61 7.78
C LEU A 266 -14.36 -12.70 6.55
N ALA A 267 -15.46 -12.75 5.80
CA ALA A 267 -15.66 -11.87 4.64
C ALA A 267 -15.76 -10.40 5.06
N ILE A 268 -16.50 -10.11 6.13
CA ILE A 268 -16.61 -8.75 6.66
C ILE A 268 -15.28 -8.28 7.25
N GLY A 269 -14.58 -9.11 8.03
CA GLY A 269 -13.30 -8.74 8.65
C GLY A 269 -12.21 -8.39 7.61
N THR A 270 -12.04 -9.24 6.60
CA THR A 270 -11.10 -9.01 5.48
C THR A 270 -11.51 -7.77 4.67
N ALA A 271 -12.81 -7.54 4.43
CA ALA A 271 -13.30 -6.36 3.73
C ALA A 271 -13.08 -5.06 4.52
N ILE A 272 -13.25 -5.08 5.84
CA ILE A 272 -12.94 -3.94 6.71
C ILE A 272 -11.43 -3.64 6.65
N LEU A 273 -10.58 -4.66 6.84
CA LEU A 273 -9.12 -4.49 6.73
C LEU A 273 -8.76 -3.86 5.39
N LEU A 274 -9.33 -4.38 4.29
CA LEU A 274 -9.09 -3.88 2.95
C LEU A 274 -9.46 -2.40 2.79
N CYS A 275 -10.65 -2.00 3.24
CA CYS A 275 -11.12 -0.63 3.20
C CYS A 275 -10.22 0.29 4.03
N VAL A 276 -9.87 -0.12 5.26
CA VAL A 276 -9.00 0.67 6.14
C VAL A 276 -7.62 0.86 5.52
N THR A 277 -6.99 -0.22 5.03
CA THR A 277 -5.70 -0.16 4.35
C THR A 277 -5.74 0.76 3.13
N MET A 278 -6.79 0.71 2.32
CA MET A 278 -6.96 1.61 1.17
C MET A 278 -6.99 3.07 1.61
N VAL A 279 -7.80 3.43 2.61
CA VAL A 279 -7.89 4.81 3.06
C VAL A 279 -6.57 5.29 3.68
N VAL A 280 -5.92 4.44 4.49
CA VAL A 280 -4.64 4.76 5.14
C VAL A 280 -3.54 5.01 4.12
N ILE A 281 -3.46 4.22 3.05
CA ILE A 281 -2.51 4.44 1.96
C ILE A 281 -2.75 5.80 1.28
N ASN A 282 -4.00 6.09 0.89
CA ASN A 282 -4.34 7.36 0.25
C ASN A 282 -4.02 8.57 1.17
N LEU A 283 -4.28 8.43 2.47
CA LEU A 283 -3.99 9.46 3.47
C LEU A 283 -2.49 9.65 3.70
N ALA A 284 -1.72 8.56 3.75
CA ALA A 284 -0.26 8.62 3.92
C ALA A 284 0.40 9.29 2.71
N VAL A 285 -0.01 8.96 1.49
CA VAL A 285 0.45 9.65 0.26
C VAL A 285 0.10 11.13 0.35
N LEU A 286 -1.16 11.46 0.70
CA LEU A 286 -1.60 12.85 0.86
C LEU A 286 -0.75 13.60 1.89
N THR A 287 -0.46 12.97 3.03
CA THR A 287 0.34 13.55 4.11
C THR A 287 1.71 13.95 3.61
N VAL A 288 2.38 13.08 2.85
CA VAL A 288 3.68 13.41 2.24
C VAL A 288 3.56 14.61 1.29
N LEU A 289 2.56 14.62 0.41
CA LEU A 289 2.38 15.72 -0.53
C LEU A 289 2.10 17.06 0.18
N VAL A 290 1.33 17.04 1.26
CA VAL A 290 1.07 18.23 2.10
C VAL A 290 2.35 18.68 2.82
N LEU A 291 3.10 17.76 3.43
CA LEU A 291 4.35 18.06 4.13
C LEU A 291 5.41 18.65 3.20
N LEU A 292 5.42 18.24 1.93
CA LEU A 292 6.31 18.75 0.90
C LEU A 292 5.79 20.02 0.21
N GLY A 293 4.63 20.56 0.63
CA GLY A 293 4.14 21.86 0.16
C GLY A 293 3.42 21.84 -1.19
N TYR A 294 3.00 20.67 -1.71
CA TYR A 294 2.30 20.55 -3.00
C TYR A 294 0.83 21.03 -2.99
N VAL A 295 0.42 21.80 -1.97
CA VAL A 295 -0.93 22.31 -1.84
C VAL A 295 -1.10 23.52 -2.76
N SER A 296 -2.00 23.43 -3.75
CA SER A 296 -2.24 24.52 -4.70
C SER A 296 -2.60 25.84 -4.00
N ARG A 297 -1.97 26.96 -4.42
CA ARG A 297 -2.18 28.32 -3.89
C ARG A 297 -3.54 28.93 -4.26
N GLU A 298 -4.24 28.42 -5.28
CA GLU A 298 -5.63 28.82 -5.57
C GLU A 298 -6.60 28.50 -4.42
N ARG A 299 -6.17 27.68 -3.45
CA ARG A 299 -6.87 27.45 -2.18
C ARG A 299 -6.87 28.63 -1.22
N ALA A 300 -6.03 29.64 -1.43
CA ALA A 300 -6.10 30.89 -0.70
C ALA A 300 -7.18 31.79 -1.30
N SER A 301 -8.44 31.34 -1.26
CA SER A 301 -9.56 32.25 -1.45
C SER A 301 -9.45 33.37 -0.39
N PRO A 302 -9.48 34.67 -0.75
CA PRO A 302 -9.37 35.79 0.20
C PRO A 302 -10.54 35.90 1.20
N ALA A 303 -11.47 34.95 1.20
CA ALA A 303 -12.71 34.99 1.95
C ALA A 303 -12.91 33.74 2.82
N GLY A 304 -12.23 33.70 3.98
CA GLY A 304 -12.70 33.23 5.30
C GLY A 304 -13.40 31.88 5.50
N GLY A 305 -13.62 31.04 4.50
CA GLY A 305 -14.25 29.72 4.64
C GLY A 305 -13.25 28.59 4.44
N LEU A 306 -13.17 27.65 5.39
CA LEU A 306 -12.48 26.37 5.12
C LEU A 306 -13.18 25.70 3.94
N ASP A 307 -12.45 25.48 2.84
CA ASP A 307 -12.95 24.77 1.68
C ASP A 307 -13.53 23.41 2.12
N ARG A 308 -14.74 23.09 1.66
CA ARG A 308 -15.46 21.84 2.00
C ARG A 308 -14.61 20.60 1.68
N SER A 309 -13.70 20.71 0.71
CA SER A 309 -12.73 19.67 0.37
C SER A 309 -11.71 19.42 1.49
N ILE A 310 -11.23 20.46 2.18
CA ILE A 310 -10.28 20.39 3.29
C ILE A 310 -10.97 19.83 4.53
N VAL A 311 -12.20 20.28 4.82
CA VAL A 311 -12.99 19.71 5.92
C VAL A 311 -13.27 18.24 5.66
N ALA A 312 -13.67 17.85 4.45
CA ALA A 312 -13.94 16.45 4.11
C ALA A 312 -12.68 15.58 4.21
N THR A 313 -11.53 16.09 3.75
CA THR A 313 -10.25 15.36 3.81
C THR A 313 -9.70 15.27 5.23
N GLY A 314 -9.82 16.34 6.02
CA GLY A 314 -9.46 16.36 7.45
C GLY A 314 -10.39 15.48 8.29
N LEU A 315 -11.67 15.41 7.95
CA LEU A 315 -12.65 14.56 8.63
C LEU A 315 -12.47 13.09 8.26
N LEU A 316 -12.13 12.79 6.99
CA LEU A 316 -11.69 11.45 6.58
C LEU A 316 -10.41 11.04 7.31
N ALA A 317 -9.42 11.94 7.42
CA ALA A 317 -8.20 11.71 8.17
C ALA A 317 -8.48 11.44 9.65
N LEU A 318 -9.38 12.20 10.27
CA LEU A 318 -9.82 12.00 11.66
C LEU A 318 -10.50 10.64 11.85
N VAL A 319 -11.39 10.26 10.93
CA VAL A 319 -12.08 8.95 10.97
C VAL A 319 -11.08 7.82 10.84
N VAL A 320 -10.08 7.96 9.96
CA VAL A 320 -9.01 6.97 9.78
C VAL A 320 -8.13 6.87 11.02
N VAL A 321 -7.77 7.99 11.63
CA VAL A 321 -7.03 8.02 12.89
C VAL A 321 -7.85 7.39 14.01
N ALA A 322 -9.15 7.66 14.08
CA ALA A 322 -10.04 7.04 15.06
C ALA A 322 -10.15 5.52 14.85
N LEU A 323 -10.29 5.05 13.61
CA LEU A 323 -10.32 3.62 13.26
C LEU A 323 -8.97 2.94 13.51
N THR A 324 -7.88 3.63 13.21
CA THR A 324 -6.50 3.21 13.53
C THR A 324 -6.32 3.05 15.03
N LEU A 325 -6.76 4.05 15.81
CA LEU A 325 -6.68 4.03 17.26
C LEU A 325 -7.57 2.93 17.85
N SER A 326 -8.78 2.72 17.34
CA SER A 326 -9.64 1.63 17.81
C SER A 326 -9.02 0.26 17.55
N VAL A 327 -8.41 0.06 16.38
CA VAL A 327 -7.67 -1.17 16.06
C VAL A 327 -6.40 -1.30 16.91
N GLY A 328 -5.72 -0.18 17.22
CA GLY A 328 -4.57 -0.17 18.12
C GLY A 328 -4.94 -0.58 19.55
N VAL A 329 -6.05 -0.06 20.08
CA VAL A 329 -6.57 -0.44 21.40
C VAL A 329 -6.98 -1.92 21.43
N ALA A 330 -7.68 -2.38 20.40
CA ALA A 330 -8.01 -3.78 20.20
C ALA A 330 -6.78 -4.71 20.22
N THR A 331 -5.77 -4.35 19.43
CA THR A 331 -4.51 -5.11 19.34
C THR A 331 -3.79 -5.12 20.69
N ALA A 332 -3.79 -3.99 21.42
CA ALA A 332 -3.18 -3.91 22.74
C ALA A 332 -3.88 -4.82 23.77
N GLN A 333 -5.20 -4.97 23.68
CA GLN A 333 -5.97 -5.91 24.50
C GLN A 333 -5.63 -7.37 24.14
N GLN A 334 -5.56 -7.71 22.85
CA GLN A 334 -5.15 -9.05 22.40
C GLN A 334 -3.74 -9.41 22.88
N VAL A 335 -2.77 -8.50 22.79
CA VAL A 335 -1.41 -8.73 23.31
C VAL A 335 -1.41 -8.98 24.83
N GLY A 336 -2.33 -8.35 25.57
CA GLY A 336 -2.54 -8.64 26.98
C GLY A 336 -3.00 -10.08 27.20
N VAL A 337 -4.02 -10.52 26.45
CA VAL A 337 -4.55 -11.88 26.51
C VAL A 337 -3.51 -12.91 26.05
N ASP A 338 -2.74 -12.64 24.99
CA ASP A 338 -1.65 -13.52 24.52
C ASP A 338 -0.59 -13.75 25.61
N ARG A 339 -0.23 -12.69 26.36
CA ARG A 339 0.70 -12.81 27.49
C ARG A 339 0.12 -13.63 28.63
N GLU A 340 -1.17 -13.47 28.89
CA GLU A 340 -1.87 -14.22 29.94
C GLU A 340 -2.01 -15.70 29.57
N VAL A 341 -2.34 -16.00 28.30
CA VAL A 341 -2.34 -17.36 27.75
C VAL A 341 -0.94 -17.98 27.81
N ALA A 342 0.10 -17.24 27.37
CA ALA A 342 1.47 -17.73 27.45
C ALA A 342 1.91 -18.00 28.90
N ALA A 343 1.56 -17.12 29.84
CA ALA A 343 1.83 -17.31 31.26
C ALA A 343 1.09 -18.53 31.82
N SER A 344 -0.16 -18.76 31.43
CA SER A 344 -0.92 -19.96 31.83
C SER A 344 -0.28 -21.24 31.27
N VAL A 345 0.17 -21.24 30.01
CA VAL A 345 0.88 -22.39 29.42
C VAL A 345 2.18 -22.67 30.17
N GLU A 346 2.94 -21.63 30.49
CA GLU A 346 4.23 -21.77 31.20
C GLU A 346 4.03 -22.25 32.64
N GLU A 347 3.00 -21.76 33.34
CA GLU A 347 2.62 -22.24 34.67
C GLU A 347 2.17 -23.71 34.65
N THR A 348 1.36 -24.13 33.67
CA THR A 348 0.99 -25.55 33.55
C THR A 348 2.24 -26.41 33.28
N LEU A 349 3.21 -25.91 32.51
CA LEU A 349 4.48 -26.62 32.28
C LEU A 349 5.39 -26.71 33.52
N GLU A 350 5.18 -25.89 34.55
CA GLU A 350 5.90 -25.99 35.82
C GLU A 350 5.43 -27.18 36.68
N ASP A 351 4.29 -27.80 36.37
CA ASP A 351 3.82 -28.99 37.08
C ASP A 351 4.80 -30.17 36.84
N PRO A 352 5.28 -30.86 37.91
CA PRO A 352 6.14 -32.03 37.79
C PRO A 352 5.60 -33.13 36.87
N ALA A 353 4.28 -33.23 36.67
CA ALA A 353 3.65 -34.15 35.74
C ALA A 353 4.03 -33.92 34.27
N TYR A 354 4.43 -32.69 33.92
CA TYR A 354 4.75 -32.25 32.55
C TYR A 354 6.24 -31.94 32.34
N GLY A 355 7.13 -32.29 33.27
CA GLY A 355 8.57 -31.96 33.21
C GLY A 355 9.35 -32.50 31.99
N ASN A 356 8.71 -33.33 31.15
CA ASN A 356 9.26 -33.85 29.89
C ASN A 356 8.82 -33.03 28.65
N LEU A 357 8.04 -31.97 28.86
CA LEU A 357 7.53 -31.05 27.84
C LEU A 357 8.23 -29.70 27.99
N SER A 358 8.51 -29.02 26.89
CA SER A 358 8.91 -27.61 26.91
C SER A 358 8.21 -26.86 25.78
N ALA A 359 7.72 -25.65 26.07
CA ALA A 359 7.05 -24.85 25.05
C ALA A 359 8.05 -24.37 23.99
N VAL A 360 7.77 -24.67 22.72
CA VAL A 360 8.51 -24.17 21.56
C VAL A 360 7.84 -22.91 21.01
N SER A 361 6.51 -22.90 20.93
CA SER A 361 5.74 -21.72 20.57
C SER A 361 4.29 -21.84 21.00
N VAL A 362 3.68 -20.73 21.42
CA VAL A 362 2.24 -20.61 21.67
C VAL A 362 1.64 -19.74 20.57
N GLN A 363 0.61 -20.24 19.89
CA GLN A 363 -0.11 -19.54 18.84
C GLN A 363 -1.58 -19.44 19.21
N THR A 364 -2.05 -18.24 19.48
CA THR A 364 -3.45 -17.90 19.75
C THR A 364 -4.17 -17.60 18.43
N GLN A 365 -5.34 -18.21 18.24
CA GLN A 365 -6.25 -17.91 17.14
C GLN A 365 -7.53 -17.27 17.66
N TYR A 366 -7.85 -16.10 17.11
CA TYR A 366 -9.06 -15.32 17.39
C TYR A 366 -10.03 -15.52 16.22
N SER A 367 -11.21 -16.10 16.46
CA SER A 367 -12.19 -16.37 15.40
C SER A 367 -13.24 -15.26 15.23
N ASP A 368 -13.42 -14.39 16.23
CA ASP A 368 -14.48 -13.38 16.21
C ASP A 368 -13.98 -12.00 15.71
N MET A 369 -14.83 -11.30 14.97
CA MET A 369 -14.61 -9.91 14.53
C MET A 369 -14.61 -8.89 15.67
N SER A 370 -15.01 -9.29 16.88
CA SER A 370 -15.02 -8.42 18.03
C SER A 370 -13.60 -8.32 18.60
N PRO A 371 -13.01 -7.11 18.63
CA PRO A 371 -11.74 -6.89 19.31
C PRO A 371 -11.81 -7.10 20.83
N TYR A 372 -12.98 -7.43 21.35
CA TYR A 372 -13.30 -7.54 22.78
C TYR A 372 -13.58 -8.97 23.25
N THR A 373 -13.52 -9.96 22.36
CA THR A 373 -13.69 -11.39 22.70
C THR A 373 -12.34 -12.10 22.70
N GLY A 374 -12.16 -13.04 23.63
CA GLY A 374 -10.93 -13.79 23.79
C GLY A 374 -10.67 -14.81 22.69
N PRO A 375 -9.51 -15.50 22.74
CA PRO A 375 -9.14 -16.49 21.75
C PRO A 375 -10.08 -17.70 21.83
N ARG A 376 -10.50 -18.22 20.67
CA ARG A 376 -11.32 -19.44 20.61
C ARG A 376 -10.47 -20.71 20.59
N SER A 377 -9.24 -20.62 20.09
CA SER A 377 -8.31 -21.73 20.13
C SER A 377 -6.87 -21.32 20.36
N VAL A 378 -6.14 -22.11 21.13
CA VAL A 378 -4.71 -21.92 21.43
C VAL A 378 -3.97 -23.15 20.95
N THR A 379 -3.05 -22.99 20.00
CA THR A 379 -2.15 -24.06 19.57
C THR A 379 -0.82 -23.92 20.31
N VAL A 380 -0.48 -24.91 21.13
CA VAL A 380 0.79 -24.98 21.85
C VAL A 380 1.68 -26.00 21.15
N VAL A 381 2.79 -25.54 20.60
CA VAL A 381 3.83 -26.40 20.05
C VAL A 381 4.78 -26.73 21.20
N VAL A 382 4.90 -28.01 21.53
CA VAL A 382 5.75 -28.48 22.63
C VAL A 382 6.85 -29.40 22.12
N SER A 383 8.07 -29.24 22.63
CA SER A 383 9.13 -30.23 22.46
C SER A 383 8.94 -31.31 23.51
N GLN A 384 9.07 -32.57 23.10
CA GLN A 384 8.84 -33.72 23.95
C GLN A 384 10.12 -34.57 24.09
N ASP A 385 10.65 -34.63 25.31
CA ASP A 385 11.80 -35.47 25.68
C ASP A 385 11.32 -36.72 26.43
N GLY A 386 10.68 -37.64 25.70
CA GLY A 386 10.15 -38.91 26.22
C GLY A 386 8.61 -38.99 26.28
N PRO A 387 8.01 -40.13 26.67
CA PRO A 387 6.55 -40.28 26.70
C PRO A 387 5.92 -39.29 27.70
N ALA A 388 4.95 -38.52 27.23
CA ALA A 388 4.21 -37.50 27.98
C ALA A 388 2.75 -37.52 27.53
N ASP A 389 1.83 -37.27 28.48
CA ASP A 389 0.41 -37.22 28.20
C ASP A 389 0.00 -35.82 27.71
N THR A 390 0.08 -35.64 26.39
CA THR A 390 -0.25 -34.37 25.73
C THR A 390 -1.75 -34.08 25.73
N ALA A 391 -2.61 -35.08 25.94
CA ALA A 391 -4.05 -34.90 26.04
C ALA A 391 -4.46 -34.37 27.41
N ALA A 392 -3.85 -34.88 28.49
CA ALA A 392 -3.97 -34.32 29.82
C ALA A 392 -3.44 -32.87 29.84
N PHE A 393 -2.26 -32.62 29.27
CA PHE A 393 -1.69 -31.28 29.16
C PHE A 393 -2.62 -30.30 28.42
N ALA A 394 -3.20 -30.71 27.28
CA ALA A 394 -4.15 -29.87 26.54
C ALA A 394 -5.37 -29.49 27.39
N SER A 395 -5.88 -30.43 28.19
CA SER A 395 -7.06 -30.23 29.03
C SER A 395 -6.75 -29.29 30.21
N ASP A 396 -5.62 -29.48 30.88
CA ASP A 396 -5.20 -28.68 32.03
C ASP A 396 -4.86 -27.23 31.61
N VAL A 397 -4.23 -27.05 30.44
CA VAL A 397 -4.00 -25.72 29.86
C VAL A 397 -5.34 -25.05 29.52
N ALA A 398 -6.30 -25.78 28.96
CA ALA A 398 -7.62 -25.24 28.64
C ALA A 398 -8.36 -24.79 29.90
N GLU A 399 -8.32 -25.58 30.97
CA GLU A 399 -8.93 -25.26 32.27
C GLU A 399 -8.27 -24.03 32.90
N THR A 400 -6.93 -23.99 32.94
CA THR A 400 -6.16 -22.86 33.49
C THR A 400 -6.44 -21.55 32.76
N ILE A 401 -6.53 -21.60 31.42
CA ILE A 401 -6.88 -20.42 30.62
C ILE A 401 -8.34 -20.01 30.88
N THR A 402 -9.26 -20.96 30.96
CA THR A 402 -10.68 -20.69 31.22
C THR A 402 -10.91 -20.04 32.59
N ASP A 403 -10.21 -20.51 33.62
CA ASP A 403 -10.31 -19.98 34.99
C ASP A 403 -9.82 -18.53 35.12
N ARG A 404 -8.80 -18.16 34.35
CA ARG A 404 -8.24 -16.79 34.36
C ARG A 404 -8.98 -15.82 33.47
N THR A 405 -9.27 -16.24 32.24
CA THR A 405 -9.86 -15.37 31.22
C THR A 405 -11.39 -15.33 31.31
N GLY A 406 -12.00 -16.33 31.95
CA GLY A 406 -13.45 -16.47 32.06
C GLY A 406 -14.12 -16.95 30.76
N GLU A 407 -13.35 -17.30 29.73
CA GLU A 407 -13.85 -17.78 28.45
C GLU A 407 -13.30 -19.18 28.12
N PRO A 408 -14.13 -20.13 27.67
CA PRO A 408 -13.68 -21.46 27.30
C PRO A 408 -12.89 -21.45 25.99
N VAL A 409 -11.77 -22.18 25.95
CA VAL A 409 -10.81 -22.16 24.84
C VAL A 409 -10.49 -23.57 24.35
N ASP A 410 -10.44 -23.79 23.03
CA ASP A 410 -10.01 -25.05 22.41
C ASP A 410 -8.48 -25.11 22.34
N VAL A 411 -7.85 -25.96 23.15
CA VAL A 411 -6.38 -26.08 23.19
C VAL A 411 -5.92 -27.25 22.33
N ARG A 412 -5.05 -26.96 21.36
CA ARG A 412 -4.42 -27.96 20.47
C ARG A 412 -2.95 -28.05 20.82
N VAL A 413 -2.46 -29.27 21.05
CA VAL A 413 -1.05 -29.49 21.37
C VAL A 413 -0.40 -30.18 20.17
N GLU A 414 0.63 -29.56 19.61
CA GLU A 414 1.44 -30.12 18.53
C GLU A 414 2.80 -30.56 19.09
N PRO A 415 3.01 -31.86 19.34
CA PRO A 415 4.28 -32.36 19.84
C PRO A 415 5.33 -32.42 18.72
N ILE A 416 6.50 -31.88 18.98
CA ILE A 416 7.70 -32.03 18.15
C ILE A 416 8.70 -32.91 18.89
N GLN A 417 9.09 -34.02 18.28
CA GLN A 417 10.14 -34.90 18.79
C GLN A 417 11.48 -34.54 18.14
N TYR A 418 12.51 -34.35 18.96
CA TYR A 418 13.88 -34.16 18.50
C TYR A 418 14.66 -35.48 18.61
N GLU A 419 15.24 -35.95 17.51
CA GLU A 419 16.27 -36.99 17.57
C GLU A 419 17.62 -36.34 17.89
N SER A 420 18.13 -36.58 19.10
CA SER A 420 19.42 -36.08 19.53
C SER A 420 20.51 -37.14 19.33
N ALA A 421 21.51 -36.83 18.49
CA ALA A 421 22.74 -37.61 18.39
C ALA A 421 23.76 -37.01 19.37
N SER A 422 23.95 -37.64 20.53
CA SER A 422 25.04 -37.26 21.43
C SER A 422 26.37 -37.75 20.84
N THR A 423 27.17 -36.83 20.29
CA THR A 423 28.58 -37.13 19.98
C THR A 423 29.32 -37.30 21.30
N THR A 424 29.38 -38.52 21.83
CA THR A 424 30.30 -38.85 22.91
C THR A 424 31.71 -38.69 22.33
N ALA A 425 32.41 -37.62 22.71
CA ALA A 425 33.83 -37.49 22.45
C ALA A 425 34.54 -38.67 23.13
N GLN A 426 35.07 -39.60 22.33
CA GLN A 426 36.00 -40.63 22.78
C GLN A 426 37.37 -40.02 23.09
#